data_AF-A0A3N9N8W5-F1
#
_entry.id   AF-A0A3N9N8W5-F1
#
_cell.length_a   1.000
_cell.length_b   1.000
_cell.length_c   1.000
_cell.angle_alpha   90.00
_cell.angle_beta   90.00
_cell.angle_gamma   90.00
#
_symmetry.space_group_name_H-M   'P 1'
#
loop_
_entity.id
_entity.type
_entity.pdbx_description
1 polymer ?
#
loop_
_entity_poly.entity_id
_entity_poly.type
_entity_poly.pdbx_seq_one_letter_code
_entity_poly.pdbx_strand_id
1 'polypeptide(L)' 'MFPALGMQEMLVIMVVVLLLFGSKRLPDLARGIGKSIREFRKAAEDVRKEIDIRDDK' A
#
# COMPACT_ATOMS: atom_id res chain seq x y z
N MET A 1 -28.96 12.01 -8.29
CA MET A 1 -27.72 12.82 -8.36
C MET A 1 -26.98 12.62 -7.05
N PHE A 2 -25.94 11.80 -7.05
CA PHE A 2 -25.05 11.69 -5.89
C PHE A 2 -24.06 12.86 -5.97
N PRO A 3 -23.86 13.64 -4.89
CA PRO A 3 -22.76 14.58 -4.86
C PRO A 3 -21.48 13.75 -5.04
N ALA A 4 -20.67 14.11 -6.03
CA ALA A 4 -19.33 13.54 -6.14
C ALA A 4 -18.63 13.83 -4.81
N LEU A 5 -18.15 12.78 -4.14
CA LEU A 5 -17.47 12.90 -2.85
C LEU A 5 -16.40 13.99 -2.96
N GLY A 6 -16.73 15.14 -2.41
CA GLY A 6 -15.89 16.32 -2.45
C GLY A 6 -14.74 16.17 -1.47
N MET A 7 -13.75 17.05 -1.61
CA MET A 7 -12.60 17.11 -0.70
C MET A 7 -13.03 17.19 0.78
N GLN A 8 -14.17 17.83 1.05
CA GLN A 8 -14.71 18.02 2.39
C GLN A 8 -15.21 16.71 3.02
N GLU A 9 -15.92 15.86 2.26
CA GLU A 9 -16.40 14.56 2.75
C GLU A 9 -15.23 13.59 2.99
N MET A 10 -14.23 13.60 2.11
CA MET A 10 -13.00 12.83 2.29
C MET A 10 -12.24 13.23 3.56
N LEU A 11 -12.18 14.53 3.89
CA LEU A 11 -11.57 15.02 5.13
C LEU A 11 -12.33 14.53 6.37
N VAL A 12 -13.67 14.56 6.36
CA VAL A 12 -14.48 14.05 7.48
C VAL A 12 -14.25 12.56 7.68
N ILE A 13 -14.25 11.76 6.60
CA ILE A 13 -13.96 10.33 6.67
C ILE A 13 -12.56 10.10 7.23
N MET A 14 -11.56 10.87 6.77
CA MET A 14 -10.20 10.79 7.29
C MET A 14 -10.14 11.04 8.79
N VAL A 15 -10.83 12.08 9.28
CA VAL A 15 -10.90 12.40 10.71
C VAL A 15 -11.54 11.25 11.50
N VAL A 16 -12.66 10.69 11.01
CA VAL A 16 -13.32 9.55 11.67
C VAL A 16 -12.39 8.33 11.72
N VAL A 17 -11.71 8.01 10.63
CA VAL A 17 -10.71 6.92 10.58
C VAL A 17 -9.57 7.18 11.57
N LEU A 18 -9.08 8.41 11.66
CA LEU A 18 -8.03 8.78 12.62
C LEU A 18 -8.51 8.72 14.07
N LEU A 19 -9.80 8.97 14.36
CA LEU A 19 -10.36 8.81 15.70
C LEU A 19 -10.50 7.33 16.09
N LEU A 20 -10.94 6.47 15.16
CA LEU A 20 -11.13 5.04 15.40
C LEU A 20 -9.79 4.28 15.51
N PHE A 21 -8.89 4.53 14.58
CA PHE A 21 -7.61 3.81 14.50
C PHE A 21 -6.46 4.56 15.18
N GLY A 22 -6.56 5.88 15.36
CA GLY A 22 -5.49 6.71 15.89
C GLY A 22 -4.50 7.16 14.81
N SER A 23 -3.97 8.38 14.97
CA SER A 23 -3.02 8.99 14.02
C SER A 23 -1.69 8.26 13.88
N LYS A 24 -1.32 7.42 14.85
CA LYS A 24 -0.09 6.62 14.80
C LYS A 24 -0.27 5.27 14.11
N ARG A 25 -1.43 4.62 14.25
CA ARG A 25 -1.64 3.28 13.70
C ARG A 25 -1.75 3.28 12.18
N LEU A 26 -2.38 4.30 11.59
CA LEU A 26 -2.58 4.37 10.14
C LEU A 26 -1.23 4.46 9.38
N PRO A 27 -0.28 5.34 9.77
CA PRO A 27 1.07 5.35 9.19
C PRO A 27 1.86 4.08 9.47
N ASP A 28 1.74 3.50 10.66
CA ASP A 28 2.48 2.28 11.01
C ASP A 28 2.02 1.06 10.20
N LEU A 29 0.70 0.93 9.98
CA LEU A 29 0.13 -0.07 9.07
C LEU A 29 0.61 0.16 7.63
N ALA A 30 0.56 1.40 7.14
CA ALA A 30 1.03 1.73 5.79
C ALA A 30 2.53 1.41 5.61
N ARG A 31 3.36 1.72 6.61
CA ARG A 31 4.80 1.36 6.63
C ARG A 31 5.00 -0.15 6.62
N GLY A 32 4.22 -0.89 7.41
CA GLY A 32 4.27 -2.36 7.45
C GLY A 32 3.93 -2.98 6.10
N ILE A 33 2.78 -2.59 5.53
CA ILE A 33 2.33 -3.04 4.20
C ILE A 33 3.34 -2.65 3.12
N GLY A 34 3.85 -1.41 3.16
CA GLY A 34 4.83 -0.92 2.19
C GLY A 34 6.14 -1.71 2.22
N LYS A 35 6.63 -2.07 3.40
CA LYS A 35 7.80 -2.95 3.54
C LYS A 35 7.52 -4.34 2.96
N SER A 36 6.39 -4.95 3.31
CA SER A 36 6.02 -6.28 2.79
C SER A 36 5.90 -6.30 1.26
N ILE A 37 5.25 -5.28 0.67
CA ILE A 37 5.13 -5.15 -0.79
C ILE A 37 6.50 -4.98 -1.44
N ARG A 38 7.40 -4.20 -0.82
CA ARG A 38 8.76 -3.98 -1.35
C ARG A 38 9.56 -5.28 -1.37
N GLU A 39 9.58 -6.02 -0.26
CA GLU A 39 10.28 -7.30 -0.18
C GLU A 39 9.67 -8.34 -1.13
N PHE A 40 8.33 -8.37 -1.25
CA PHE A 40 7.64 -9.25 -2.20
C PHE A 40 8.05 -8.94 -3.65
N ARG A 41 8.06 -7.66 -4.04
CA ARG A 41 8.51 -7.25 -5.39
C ARG A 41 9.95 -7.64 -5.66
N LYS A 42 10.85 -7.44 -4.69
CA LYS A 42 12.26 -7.80 -4.82
C LYS A 42 12.43 -9.32 -5.03
N ALA A 43 11.76 -10.13 -4.22
CA ALA A 43 11.78 -11.58 -4.37
C ALA A 43 11.23 -12.02 -5.74
N ALA A 44 10.14 -11.40 -6.21
CA ALA A 44 9.58 -11.68 -7.53
C ALA A 44 10.54 -11.31 -8.67
N GLU A 45 11.27 -10.19 -8.55
CA GLU A 45 12.29 -9.78 -9.51
C GLU A 45 13.49 -10.75 -9.54
N ASP A 46 13.95 -11.20 -8.37
CA ASP A 46 15.07 -12.15 -8.27
C ASP A 46 14.71 -13.50 -8.92
N VAL A 47 13.50 -14.01 -8.67
CA VAL A 47 12.98 -15.22 -9.33
C VAL A 47 12.91 -15.03 -10.85
N ARG A 48 12.41 -13.88 -11.31
CA ARG A 48 12.34 -13.60 -12.75
C ARG A 48 13.72 -13.58 -13.42
N LYS A 49 14.73 -13.00 -12.77
CA LYS A 49 16.11 -13.01 -13.27
C LYS A 49 16.68 -14.43 -13.32
N GLU A 50 16.39 -15.26 -12.33
CA GLU A 50 16.88 -16.65 -12.32
C GLU A 50 16.26 -17.49 -13.46
N ILE A 51 14.99 -17.25 -13.78
CA ILE A 51 14.31 -17.91 -14.91
C ILE A 51 14.89 -17.43 -16.25
N ASP A 52 15.09 -16.12 -16.41
CA ASP A 52 15.65 -15.52 -17.65
C ASP A 52 17.08 -16.02 -17.95
N ILE A 53 17.92 -16.17 -16.93
CA ILE A 53 19.28 -16.71 -17.07
C ILE A 53 19.28 -18.20 -17.45
N ARG A 54 18.22 -18.95 -17.10
CA ARG A 54 18.12 -20.38 -17.44
C ARG A 54 17.69 -20.64 -18.88
N ASP A 55 16.98 -19.69 -19.51
CA ASP A 55 16.55 -19.82 -20.92
C ASP A 55 17.65 -19.41 -21.93
N ASP A 56 18.76 -18.79 -21.49
CA ASP A 56 19.92 -18.39 -22.33
C ASP A 56 20.93 -19.55 -22.59
N LYS A 57 20.88 -20.64 -21.81
CA LYS A 57 21.79 -21.80 -21.94
C LYS A 57 21.14 -23.01 -22.60
#